data_AF-M0PHU3-F1
#
_entry.id   AF-M0PHU3-F1
#
_cell.length_a   1.000
_cell.length_b   1.000
_cell.length_c   1.000
_cell.angle_alpha   90.00
_cell.angle_beta   90.00
_cell.angle_gamma   90.00
#
_symmetry.space_group_name_H-M   'P 1'
#
loop_
_entity.id
_entity.type
_entity.pdbx_description
1 polymer ?
#
loop_
_entity_poly.entity_id
_entity_poly.type
_entity_poly.pdbx_seq_one_letter_code
_entity_poly.pdbx_strand_id
1 'polypeptide(L)'
;MAESYRGVFGAIPYAFRATESWTMRAYAALGALAAAFAALLFTSALVVWMAETVSAQGGTFLFSRSLFVVAGLATVGPLLAPILFVARRHRRGDRVAPTYDRWMGIAGFLFLVSLFVALVISTPQDLQQTESAVVGALYALPQLAGFVPPVAAALAIFATHFRLRGGSDADAAVDEVSA
;
A
#
# COMPACT_ATOMS: atom_id res chain seq x y z
N MET A 1 17.69 -20.57 -21.36
CA MET A 1 17.92 -19.11 -21.41
C MET A 1 16.95 -18.52 -20.40
N ALA A 2 17.46 -18.06 -19.25
CA ALA A 2 16.62 -17.56 -18.18
C ALA A 2 16.27 -16.10 -18.49
N GLU A 3 15.01 -15.82 -18.84
CA GLU A 3 14.52 -14.44 -18.92
C GLU A 3 14.74 -13.75 -17.56
N SER A 4 15.80 -12.94 -17.54
CA SER A 4 16.27 -12.18 -16.41
C SER A 4 15.18 -11.26 -15.85
N TYR A 5 14.94 -11.43 -14.56
CA TYR A 5 14.43 -10.47 -13.58
C TYR A 5 14.31 -9.02 -14.10
N ARG A 6 13.09 -8.59 -14.43
CA ARG A 6 12.78 -7.21 -14.85
C ARG A 6 12.26 -6.32 -13.70
N GLY A 7 12.74 -6.54 -12.48
CA GLY A 7 12.49 -5.67 -11.31
C GLY A 7 11.01 -5.35 -11.01
N VAL A 8 10.77 -4.21 -10.33
CA VAL A 8 9.43 -3.68 -10.01
C VAL A 8 8.58 -3.48 -11.27
N PHE A 9 9.20 -3.10 -12.38
CA PHE A 9 8.53 -2.85 -13.66
C PHE A 9 8.02 -4.12 -14.35
N GLY A 10 8.57 -5.30 -14.02
CA GLY A 10 8.07 -6.60 -14.50
C GLY A 10 7.01 -7.23 -13.60
N ALA A 11 7.01 -6.89 -12.31
CA ALA A 11 6.09 -7.46 -11.32
C ALA A 11 4.62 -7.06 -11.57
N ILE A 12 4.39 -5.82 -12.01
CA ILE A 12 3.05 -5.30 -12.32
C ILE A 12 2.41 -6.06 -13.51
N PRO A 13 3.02 -6.13 -14.72
CA PRO A 13 2.43 -6.89 -15.83
C PRO A 13 2.34 -8.40 -15.54
N TYR A 14 3.24 -8.96 -14.72
CA TYR A 14 3.16 -10.35 -14.29
C TYR A 14 1.96 -10.61 -13.37
N ALA A 15 1.77 -9.80 -12.32
CA ALA A 15 0.62 -9.94 -11.40
C ALA A 15 -0.71 -9.86 -12.15
N PHE A 16 -0.82 -8.96 -13.13
CA PHE A 16 -1.98 -8.78 -13.98
C PHE A 16 -2.32 -9.97 -14.89
N ARG A 17 -1.30 -10.72 -15.32
CA ARG A 17 -1.44 -11.89 -16.21
C ARG A 17 -1.66 -13.18 -15.42
N ALA A 18 -1.08 -13.29 -14.23
CA ALA A 18 -1.14 -14.50 -13.42
C ALA A 18 -2.39 -14.61 -12.54
N THR A 19 -3.03 -13.49 -12.18
CA THR A 19 -4.24 -13.52 -11.35
C THR A 19 -5.52 -13.70 -12.18
N GLU A 20 -6.38 -14.63 -11.77
CA GLU A 20 -7.73 -14.79 -12.34
C GLU A 20 -8.76 -13.84 -11.69
N SER A 21 -8.45 -13.30 -10.50
CA SER A 21 -9.35 -12.40 -9.78
C SER A 21 -9.45 -11.01 -10.42
N TRP A 22 -10.64 -10.63 -10.88
CA TRP A 22 -10.94 -9.29 -11.38
C TRP A 22 -10.64 -8.18 -10.36
N THR A 23 -10.95 -8.41 -9.08
CA THR A 23 -10.66 -7.44 -8.00
C THR A 23 -9.17 -7.16 -7.90
N MET A 24 -8.34 -8.21 -7.95
CA MET A 24 -6.89 -8.04 -7.89
C MET A 24 -6.33 -7.39 -9.16
N ARG A 25 -6.88 -7.67 -10.34
CA ARG A 25 -6.48 -6.98 -11.60
C ARG A 25 -6.79 -5.49 -11.53
N ALA A 26 -8.00 -5.14 -11.11
CA ALA A 26 -8.41 -3.75 -10.94
C ALA A 26 -7.53 -3.03 -9.91
N TYR A 27 -7.24 -3.67 -8.78
CA TYR A 27 -6.33 -3.12 -7.79
C TYR A 27 -4.90 -2.99 -8.33
N ALA A 28 -4.38 -4.00 -9.02
CA ALA A 28 -3.03 -3.93 -9.59
C ALA A 28 -2.90 -2.75 -10.56
N ALA A 29 -3.95 -2.43 -11.31
CA ALA A 29 -4.01 -1.25 -12.18
C ALA A 29 -3.91 0.03 -11.37
N LEU A 30 -4.89 0.21 -10.48
CA LEU A 30 -5.11 1.47 -9.78
C LEU A 30 -4.04 1.70 -8.72
N GLY A 31 -3.66 0.66 -7.98
CA GLY A 31 -2.61 0.66 -6.97
C GLY A 31 -1.23 0.94 -7.57
N ALA A 32 -0.89 0.37 -8.73
CA ALA A 32 0.35 0.71 -9.43
C ALA A 32 0.35 2.16 -9.91
N LEU A 33 -0.77 2.63 -10.47
CA LEU A 33 -0.92 4.03 -10.88
C LEU A 33 -0.80 4.99 -9.69
N ALA A 34 -1.48 4.69 -8.59
CA ALA A 34 -1.42 5.46 -7.35
C ALA A 34 -0.01 5.46 -6.74
N ALA A 35 0.68 4.32 -6.76
CA ALA A 35 2.06 4.21 -6.30
C ALA A 35 3.01 5.06 -7.16
N ALA A 36 2.85 5.03 -8.49
CA ALA A 36 3.64 5.87 -9.40
C ALA A 36 3.36 7.36 -9.18
N PHE A 37 2.09 7.73 -9.02
CA PHE A 37 1.68 9.09 -8.71
C PHE A 37 2.25 9.57 -7.37
N ALA A 38 2.13 8.77 -6.32
CA ALA A 38 2.71 9.08 -5.02
C ALA A 38 4.23 9.21 -5.10
N ALA A 39 4.92 8.28 -5.77
CA ALA A 39 6.36 8.36 -5.95
C ALA A 39 6.78 9.64 -6.68
N LEU A 40 6.03 10.05 -7.72
CA LEU A 40 6.25 11.31 -8.42
C LEU A 40 6.05 12.51 -7.50
N LEU A 41 4.95 12.55 -6.73
CA LEU A 41 4.66 13.62 -5.78
C LEU A 41 5.76 13.76 -4.72
N PHE A 42 6.14 12.66 -4.06
CA PHE A 42 7.19 12.66 -3.04
C PHE A 42 8.54 13.06 -3.63
N THR A 43 8.88 12.58 -4.83
CA THR A 43 10.14 12.96 -5.48
C THR A 43 10.15 14.46 -5.82
N SER A 44 9.08 14.97 -6.42
CA SER A 44 8.95 16.40 -6.73
C SER A 44 9.00 17.27 -5.48
N ALA A 45 8.28 16.89 -4.42
CA ALA A 45 8.29 17.59 -3.15
C ALA A 45 9.68 17.58 -2.49
N LEU A 46 10.41 16.45 -2.58
CA LEU A 46 11.79 16.38 -2.11
C LEU A 46 12.71 17.33 -2.90
N VAL A 47 12.56 17.40 -4.23
CA VAL A 47 13.34 18.31 -5.08
C VAL A 47 13.07 19.77 -4.73
N VAL A 48 11.80 20.17 -4.61
CA VAL A 48 11.41 21.54 -4.22
C VAL A 48 11.98 21.88 -2.86
N TRP A 49 11.80 20.99 -1.88
CA TRP A 49 12.30 21.22 -0.54
C TRP A 49 13.83 21.28 -0.46
N MET A 50 14.55 20.48 -1.27
CA MET A 50 15.99 20.60 -1.42
C MET A 50 16.39 21.95 -2.01
N ALA A 51 15.66 22.46 -3.01
CA ALA A 51 15.92 23.76 -3.63
C ALA A 51 15.70 24.93 -2.66
N GLU A 52 14.66 24.86 -1.82
CA GLU A 52 14.38 25.88 -0.80
C GLU A 52 15.41 25.88 0.34
N THR A 53 16.13 24.78 0.53
CA THR A 53 17.07 24.59 1.66
C THR A 53 18.54 24.53 1.24
N VAL A 54 18.88 25.07 0.05
CA VAL A 54 20.26 25.07 -0.49
C VAL A 54 21.25 25.84 0.40
N SER A 55 20.81 26.92 1.05
CA SER A 55 21.64 27.75 1.93
C SER A 55 21.65 27.30 3.40
N ALA A 56 20.84 26.30 3.76
CA ALA A 56 20.72 25.84 5.14
C ALA A 56 21.85 24.86 5.50
N GLN A 57 22.73 25.24 6.42
CA GLN A 57 23.79 24.36 6.96
C GLN A 57 23.37 23.81 8.34
N GLY A 58 23.33 22.48 8.51
CA GLY A 58 23.11 21.84 9.81
C GLY A 58 22.71 20.36 9.76
N GLY A 59 23.12 19.57 10.77
CA GLY A 59 22.87 18.12 10.85
C GLY A 59 21.39 17.71 10.97
N THR A 60 20.53 18.57 11.57
CA THR A 60 19.09 18.31 11.71
C THR A 60 18.36 18.24 10.37
N PHE A 61 18.85 18.94 9.34
CA PHE A 61 18.27 18.90 8.00
C PHE A 61 18.45 17.53 7.33
N LEU A 62 19.56 16.84 7.59
CA LEU A 62 19.76 15.47 7.09
C LEU A 62 18.75 14.51 7.73
N PHE A 63 18.51 14.63 9.04
CA PHE A 63 17.50 13.81 9.73
C PHE A 63 16.10 14.04 9.17
N SER A 64 15.66 15.30 9.04
CA SER A 64 14.37 15.62 8.42
C SER A 64 14.28 15.07 7.00
N ARG A 65 15.38 15.13 6.22
CA ARG A 65 15.41 14.68 4.82
C ARG A 65 15.23 13.17 4.71
N SER A 66 15.92 12.43 5.56
CA SER A 66 15.74 10.98 5.66
C SER A 66 14.32 10.63 6.11
N LEU A 67 13.74 11.35 7.07
CA LEU A 67 12.37 11.08 7.54
C LEU A 67 11.34 11.27 6.42
N PHE A 68 11.52 12.29 5.57
CA PHE A 68 10.65 12.51 4.40
C PHE A 68 10.68 11.32 3.42
N VAL A 69 11.87 10.79 3.14
CA VAL A 69 12.03 9.61 2.29
C VAL A 69 11.36 8.39 2.93
N VAL A 70 11.50 8.21 4.24
CA VAL A 70 10.82 7.13 4.99
C VAL A 70 9.30 7.28 4.89
N ALA A 71 8.74 8.49 5.01
CA ALA A 71 7.31 8.73 4.85
C ALA A 71 6.82 8.40 3.43
N GLY A 72 7.59 8.76 2.41
CA GLY A 72 7.31 8.39 1.02
C GLY A 72 7.30 6.87 0.82
N LEU A 73 8.30 6.17 1.36
CA LEU A 73 8.36 4.70 1.30
C LEU A 73 7.23 4.04 2.10
N ALA A 74 6.88 4.57 3.27
CA ALA A 74 5.77 4.10 4.08
C ALA A 74 4.42 4.27 3.38
N THR A 75 4.32 5.22 2.44
CA THR A 75 3.12 5.42 1.61
C THR A 75 3.12 4.46 0.40
N VAL A 76 4.24 4.38 -0.32
CA VAL A 76 4.35 3.58 -1.56
C VAL A 76 4.42 2.08 -1.30
N GLY A 77 5.10 1.67 -0.23
CA GLY A 77 5.33 0.27 0.10
C GLY A 77 4.04 -0.54 0.23
N PRO A 78 3.07 -0.11 1.08
CA PRO A 78 1.79 -0.80 1.20
C PRO A 78 0.91 -0.74 -0.04
N LEU A 79 1.06 0.26 -0.94
CA LEU A 79 0.39 0.25 -2.25
C LEU A 79 0.89 -0.89 -3.14
N LEU A 80 2.17 -1.21 -3.07
CA LEU A 80 2.77 -2.26 -3.87
C LEU A 80 2.70 -3.64 -3.20
N ALA A 81 2.61 -3.69 -1.86
CA ALA A 81 2.67 -4.94 -1.11
C ALA A 81 1.66 -6.00 -1.58
N PRO A 82 0.36 -5.71 -1.80
CA PRO A 82 -0.58 -6.71 -2.27
C PRO A 82 -0.22 -7.27 -3.66
N ILE A 83 0.26 -6.41 -4.56
CA ILE A 83 0.71 -6.77 -5.92
C ILE A 83 1.92 -7.70 -5.84
N LEU A 84 2.90 -7.32 -5.02
CA LEU A 84 4.13 -8.09 -4.85
C LEU A 84 3.89 -9.43 -4.15
N PHE A 85 2.98 -9.50 -3.18
CA PHE A 85 2.62 -10.77 -2.53
C PHE A 85 1.93 -11.73 -3.50
N VAL A 86 0.98 -11.24 -4.31
CA VAL A 86 0.31 -12.02 -5.37
C VAL A 86 1.31 -12.51 -6.42
N ALA A 87 2.17 -11.61 -6.92
CA ALA A 87 3.20 -11.97 -7.89
C ALA A 87 4.18 -13.01 -7.33
N ARG A 88 4.63 -12.83 -6.08
CA ARG A 88 5.58 -13.74 -5.42
C ARG A 88 5.01 -15.14 -5.29
N ARG A 89 3.75 -15.29 -4.85
CA ARG A 89 3.18 -16.63 -4.65
C ARG A 89 2.99 -17.38 -5.96
N HIS A 90 2.55 -16.69 -7.02
CA HIS A 90 2.38 -17.29 -8.36
C HIS A 90 3.72 -17.71 -8.96
N ARG A 91 4.78 -16.91 -8.73
CA ARG A 91 6.14 -17.27 -9.15
C ARG A 91 6.70 -18.48 -8.39
N ARG A 92 6.37 -18.62 -7.10
CA ARG A 92 6.92 -19.68 -6.23
C ARG A 92 6.04 -20.94 -6.15
N GLY A 93 4.80 -20.87 -6.64
CA GLY A 93 3.83 -21.95 -6.47
C GLY A 93 3.40 -22.15 -5.02
N ASP A 94 3.42 -21.09 -4.20
CA ASP A 94 3.05 -21.20 -2.79
C ASP A 94 1.56 -21.59 -2.67
N ARG A 95 1.25 -22.63 -1.90
CA ARG A 95 -0.14 -23.00 -1.59
C ARG A 95 -0.75 -21.93 -0.68
N VAL A 96 -1.95 -21.47 -1.04
CA VAL A 96 -2.72 -20.45 -0.32
C VAL A 96 -4.21 -20.74 -0.46
N ALA A 97 -5.04 -20.10 0.37
CA ALA A 97 -6.48 -20.19 0.24
C ALA A 97 -6.98 -19.76 -1.17
N PRO A 98 -8.04 -20.37 -1.73
CA PRO A 98 -8.56 -20.04 -3.07
C PRO A 98 -8.99 -18.59 -3.24
N THR A 99 -9.39 -17.92 -2.14
CA THR A 99 -9.85 -16.53 -2.14
C THR A 99 -8.74 -15.51 -1.91
N TYR A 100 -7.48 -15.95 -1.79
CA TYR A 100 -6.36 -15.09 -1.46
C TYR A 100 -6.26 -13.87 -2.38
N ASP A 101 -6.31 -14.06 -3.70
CA ASP A 101 -6.13 -13.00 -4.70
C ASP A 101 -7.16 -11.88 -4.50
N ARG A 102 -8.41 -12.29 -4.29
CA ARG A 102 -9.54 -11.39 -4.07
C ARG A 102 -9.34 -10.58 -2.80
N TRP A 103 -9.01 -11.24 -1.69
CA TRP A 103 -8.80 -10.57 -0.40
C TRP A 103 -7.59 -9.65 -0.40
N MET A 104 -6.53 -10.02 -1.12
CA MET A 104 -5.35 -9.18 -1.30
C MET A 104 -5.70 -7.90 -2.08
N GLY A 105 -6.52 -8.02 -3.13
CA GLY A 105 -7.07 -6.86 -3.85
C GLY A 105 -7.96 -5.98 -2.97
N ILE A 106 -8.85 -6.57 -2.17
CA ILE A 106 -9.71 -5.83 -1.23
C ILE A 106 -8.87 -5.07 -0.20
N ALA A 107 -7.88 -5.73 0.42
CA ALA A 107 -6.99 -5.10 1.39
C ALA A 107 -6.19 -3.93 0.76
N GLY A 108 -5.77 -4.10 -0.49
CA GLY A 108 -5.15 -3.03 -1.27
C GLY A 108 -6.07 -1.82 -1.50
N PHE A 109 -7.32 -2.05 -1.92
CA PHE A 109 -8.30 -0.97 -2.08
C PHE A 109 -8.63 -0.29 -0.75
N LEU A 110 -8.71 -1.06 0.34
CA LEU A 110 -8.91 -0.53 1.68
C LEU A 110 -7.75 0.40 2.08
N PHE A 111 -6.52 0.07 1.71
CA PHE A 111 -5.38 0.97 1.89
C PHE A 111 -5.53 2.27 1.07
N LEU A 112 -5.96 2.20 -0.19
CA LEU A 112 -6.24 3.41 -0.99
C LEU A 112 -7.31 4.29 -0.34
N VAL A 113 -8.42 3.71 0.11
CA VAL A 113 -9.47 4.44 0.83
C VAL A 113 -8.92 5.05 2.11
N SER A 114 -8.07 4.33 2.84
CA SER A 114 -7.46 4.84 4.06
C SER A 114 -6.53 6.03 3.83
N LEU A 115 -5.82 6.08 2.70
CA LEU A 115 -5.03 7.26 2.30
C LEU A 115 -5.93 8.46 2.03
N PHE A 116 -7.07 8.25 1.36
CA PHE A 116 -8.04 9.33 1.17
C PHE A 116 -8.59 9.85 2.50
N VAL A 117 -8.96 8.94 3.42
CA VAL A 117 -9.42 9.32 4.76
C VAL A 117 -8.33 10.07 5.53
N ALA A 118 -7.07 9.62 5.44
CA ALA A 118 -5.93 10.32 6.04
C ALA A 118 -5.81 11.76 5.53
N LEU A 119 -5.93 11.96 4.21
CA LEU A 119 -5.89 13.29 3.60
C LEU A 119 -7.02 14.17 4.15
N VAL A 120 -8.25 13.66 4.22
CA VAL A 120 -9.40 14.39 4.78
C VAL A 120 -9.14 14.80 6.23
N ILE A 121 -8.73 13.87 7.10
CA ILE A 121 -8.43 14.18 8.51
C ILE A 121 -7.29 15.22 8.62
N SER A 122 -6.31 15.16 7.72
CA SER A 122 -5.16 16.06 7.74
C SER A 122 -5.42 17.46 7.17
N THR A 123 -6.65 17.78 6.76
CA THR A 123 -6.98 19.04 6.09
C THR A 123 -6.81 20.25 7.05
N PRO A 124 -6.02 21.26 6.68
CA PRO A 124 -5.87 22.50 7.43
C PRO A 124 -7.22 23.21 7.68
N GLN A 125 -7.38 23.83 8.84
CA GLN A 125 -8.65 24.41 9.29
C GLN A 125 -9.21 25.49 8.34
N ASP A 126 -8.33 26.25 7.72
CA ASP A 126 -8.64 27.28 6.73
C ASP A 126 -9.17 26.71 5.40
N LEU A 127 -8.90 25.43 5.13
CA LEU A 127 -9.34 24.73 3.92
C LEU A 127 -10.54 23.79 4.16
N GLN A 128 -11.03 23.70 5.40
CA GLN A 128 -12.16 22.85 5.74
C GLN A 128 -13.47 23.48 5.28
N GLN A 129 -14.15 22.83 4.33
CA GLN A 129 -15.49 23.19 3.88
C GLN A 129 -16.32 21.93 3.70
N THR A 130 -17.46 21.81 4.37
CA THR A 130 -18.36 20.67 4.18
C THR A 130 -19.77 20.92 4.71
N GLU A 131 -20.76 20.36 4.02
CA GLU A 131 -22.13 20.19 4.53
C GLU A 131 -22.40 18.74 4.98
N SER A 132 -21.44 17.83 4.78
CA SER A 132 -21.57 16.41 5.11
C SER A 132 -21.22 16.15 6.56
N ALA A 133 -22.16 15.55 7.31
CA ALA A 133 -21.93 15.14 8.70
C ALA A 133 -20.75 14.17 8.85
N VAL A 134 -20.55 13.27 7.86
CA VAL A 134 -19.44 12.30 7.89
C VAL A 134 -18.10 13.00 7.77
N VAL A 135 -17.97 13.95 6.82
CA VAL A 135 -16.72 14.71 6.63
C VAL A 135 -16.49 15.64 7.82
N GLY A 136 -17.53 16.28 8.34
CA GLY A 136 -17.45 17.11 9.55
C GLY A 136 -16.94 16.32 10.76
N ALA A 137 -17.37 15.07 10.93
CA ALA A 137 -16.86 14.19 11.98
C ALA A 137 -15.37 13.86 11.80
N LEU A 138 -14.89 13.70 10.56
CA LEU A 138 -13.47 13.48 10.28
C LEU A 138 -12.63 14.73 10.55
N TYR A 139 -13.13 15.92 10.22
CA TYR A 139 -12.45 17.19 10.52
C TYR A 139 -12.38 17.51 12.02
N ALA A 140 -13.31 16.97 12.82
CA ALA A 140 -13.27 17.12 14.27
C ALA A 140 -12.16 16.30 14.94
N LEU A 141 -11.54 15.34 14.24
CA LEU A 141 -10.44 14.55 14.77
C LEU A 141 -9.13 15.37 14.83
N PRO A 142 -8.23 15.08 15.78
CA PRO A 142 -6.89 15.65 15.77
C PRO A 142 -6.19 15.33 14.45
N GLN A 143 -5.48 16.30 13.87
CA GLN A 143 -4.83 16.13 12.55
C GLN A 143 -3.88 14.92 12.51
N LEU A 144 -3.18 14.63 13.62
CA LEU A 144 -2.30 13.47 13.75
C LEU A 144 -3.05 12.12 13.72
N ALA A 145 -4.36 12.10 13.99
CA ALA A 145 -5.17 10.89 13.82
C ALA A 145 -5.25 10.45 12.36
N GLY A 146 -4.89 11.32 11.40
CA GLY A 146 -4.78 10.97 9.98
C GLY A 146 -3.79 9.84 9.69
N PHE A 147 -2.82 9.56 10.56
CA PHE A 147 -1.92 8.41 10.41
C PHE A 147 -2.58 7.07 10.76
N VAL A 148 -3.64 7.07 11.57
CA VAL A 148 -4.25 5.83 12.07
C VAL A 148 -4.87 4.99 10.95
N PRO A 149 -5.71 5.53 10.04
CA PRO A 149 -6.29 4.75 8.96
C PRO A 149 -5.25 4.02 8.08
N PRO A 150 -4.21 4.68 7.52
CA PRO A 150 -3.27 4.01 6.64
C PRO A 150 -2.37 3.02 7.38
N VAL A 151 -1.99 3.29 8.63
CA VAL A 151 -1.23 2.31 9.43
C VAL A 151 -2.08 1.07 9.70
N ALA A 152 -3.35 1.23 10.11
CA ALA A 152 -4.25 0.11 10.34
C ALA A 152 -4.49 -0.71 9.06
N ALA A 153 -4.70 -0.04 7.92
CA ALA A 153 -4.87 -0.70 6.63
C ALA A 153 -3.61 -1.44 6.16
N ALA A 154 -2.42 -0.85 6.36
CA ALA A 154 -1.17 -1.52 6.04
C ALA A 154 -1.00 -2.79 6.89
N LEU A 155 -1.25 -2.72 8.19
CA LEU A 155 -1.24 -3.89 9.07
C LEU A 155 -2.28 -4.94 8.65
N ALA A 156 -3.47 -4.51 8.20
CA ALA A 156 -4.50 -5.41 7.69
C ALA A 156 -4.06 -6.15 6.41
N ILE A 157 -3.27 -5.53 5.52
CA ILE A 157 -2.65 -6.21 4.37
C ILE A 157 -1.76 -7.35 4.86
N PHE A 158 -0.86 -7.09 5.82
CA PHE A 158 0.02 -8.13 6.38
C PHE A 158 -0.78 -9.23 7.09
N ALA A 159 -1.74 -8.86 7.94
CA ALA A 159 -2.60 -9.82 8.61
C ALA A 159 -3.35 -10.72 7.62
N THR A 160 -3.90 -10.14 6.54
CA THR A 160 -4.57 -10.88 5.46
C THR A 160 -3.60 -11.85 4.78
N HIS A 161 -2.38 -11.39 4.47
CA HIS A 161 -1.33 -12.23 3.88
C HIS A 161 -1.01 -13.46 4.73
N PHE A 162 -0.75 -13.27 6.03
CA PHE A 162 -0.36 -14.37 6.92
C PHE A 162 -1.51 -15.33 7.20
N ARG A 163 -2.73 -14.82 7.44
CA ARG A 163 -3.91 -15.67 7.71
C ARG A 163 -4.26 -16.59 6.54
N LEU A 164 -4.20 -16.09 5.32
CA LEU A 164 -4.57 -16.85 4.12
C LEU A 164 -3.44 -17.77 3.59
N ARG A 165 -2.23 -17.62 4.13
CA ARG A 165 -1.14 -18.61 3.98
C ARG A 165 -1.24 -19.75 4.99
N GLY A 166 -1.60 -19.47 6.25
CA GLY A 166 -1.67 -20.51 7.28
C GLY A 166 -2.87 -21.46 7.16
N GLY A 167 -3.95 -21.06 6.48
CA GLY A 167 -5.13 -21.91 6.29
C GLY A 167 -4.87 -23.18 5.46
N SER A 168 -3.89 -23.17 4.54
CA SER A 168 -3.56 -24.35 3.73
C SER A 168 -2.90 -25.48 4.51
N ASP A 169 -2.21 -25.17 5.61
CA ASP A 169 -1.57 -26.20 6.44
C ASP A 169 -2.62 -26.92 7.31
N ALA A 170 -3.70 -26.23 7.69
CA ALA A 170 -4.81 -26.79 8.44
C ALA A 170 -5.71 -27.68 7.56
N ASP A 171 -6.04 -27.25 6.34
CA ASP A 171 -6.84 -28.07 5.41
C ASP A 171 -6.06 -29.30 4.91
N ALA A 172 -4.75 -29.18 4.68
CA ALA A 172 -3.90 -30.31 4.29
C ALA A 172 -3.80 -31.39 5.39
N ALA A 173 -3.77 -30.99 6.66
CA ALA A 173 -3.77 -31.92 7.79
C ALA A 173 -5.10 -32.69 7.94
N VAL A 174 -6.22 -32.12 7.47
CA VAL A 174 -7.53 -32.78 7.50
C VAL A 174 -7.64 -33.83 6.40
N ASP A 175 -7.13 -33.54 5.20
CA ASP A 175 -7.13 -34.49 4.07
C ASP A 175 -6.21 -35.71 4.34
N GLU A 176 -5.04 -35.52 4.96
CA GLU A 176 -4.10 -36.61 5.30
C GLU A 176 -4.67 -37.60 6.33
N VAL A 177 -5.57 -37.16 7.22
CA VAL A 177 -6.21 -38.01 8.24
C VAL A 177 -7.38 -38.82 7.66
N SER A 178 -7.85 -38.46 6.46
CA SER A 178 -8.99 -39.08 5.79
C SER A 178 -8.63 -40.08 4.68
N ALA A 179 -7.33 -40.28 4.42
CA ALA A 179 -6.77 -41.23 3.45
C ALA A 179 -6.21 -42.48 4.14
#